data_AF-A0A7J7HUL1-F1
#
_entry.id   AF-A0A7J7HUL1-F1
#
_cell.length_a   1.000
_cell.length_b   1.000
_cell.length_c   1.000
_cell.angle_alpha   90.00
_cell.angle_beta   90.00
_cell.angle_gamma   90.00
#
_symmetry.space_group_name_H-M   'P 1'
#
loop_
_entity.id
_entity.type
_entity.pdbx_description
1 polymer ?
#
loop_
_entity_poly.entity_id
_entity_poly.type
_entity_poly.pdbx_seq_one_letter_code
_entity_poly.pdbx_strand_id
1 'polypeptide(L)'
;KALVEANDAKLDGNRLFGDGQYEEALVRYEAALQVAPEMPSSVEIRSICHANRAICFFKLNNGKNEDTIKECTKALELNPNYVKALRRRGEAHEKLEHFEEAIAATCRLPSLSI
;
A
#
# COMPACT_ATOMS: atom_id res chain seq x y z
N LYS A 1 12.90 -20.15 0.13
CA LYS A 1 13.14 -19.81 -1.30
C LYS A 1 12.14 -18.75 -1.78
N ALA A 2 10.84 -19.04 -1.84
CA ALA A 2 9.81 -18.08 -2.26
C ALA A 2 9.76 -16.76 -1.46
N LEU A 3 9.95 -16.79 -0.13
CA LEU A 3 10.00 -15.55 0.69
C LEU A 3 11.20 -14.64 0.35
N VAL A 4 12.33 -15.23 -0.05
CA VAL A 4 13.52 -14.47 -0.44
C VAL A 4 13.26 -13.82 -1.79
N GLU A 5 12.76 -14.59 -2.76
CA GLU A 5 12.37 -14.08 -4.09
C GLU A 5 11.32 -12.96 -4.01
N ALA A 6 10.32 -13.10 -3.12
CA ALA A 6 9.34 -12.05 -2.87
C ALA A 6 9.98 -10.79 -2.26
N ASN A 7 10.95 -10.96 -1.36
CA ASN A 7 11.66 -9.84 -0.75
C ASN A 7 12.58 -9.13 -1.75
N ASP A 8 13.27 -9.87 -2.62
CA ASP A 8 14.05 -9.31 -3.73
C ASP A 8 13.16 -8.50 -4.68
N ALA A 9 12.03 -9.06 -5.11
CA ALA A 9 11.08 -8.34 -5.98
C ALA A 9 10.52 -7.06 -5.32
N LYS A 10 10.26 -7.10 -4.00
CA LYS A 10 9.88 -5.91 -3.22
C LYS A 10 11.02 -4.87 -3.20
N LEU A 11 12.26 -5.28 -3.01
CA LEU A 11 13.41 -4.37 -2.98
C LEU A 11 13.65 -3.72 -4.35
N ASP A 12 13.51 -4.48 -5.43
CA ASP A 12 13.53 -3.95 -6.80
C ASP A 12 12.42 -2.92 -7.02
N GLY A 13 11.19 -3.22 -6.57
CA GLY A 13 10.09 -2.27 -6.60
C GLY A 13 10.38 -0.98 -5.83
N ASN A 14 11.05 -1.08 -4.67
CA ASN A 14 11.46 0.09 -3.88
C ASN A 14 12.48 0.95 -4.63
N ARG A 15 13.43 0.31 -5.33
CA ARG A 15 14.42 1.01 -6.15
C ARG A 15 13.74 1.79 -7.27
N LEU A 16 12.89 1.13 -8.04
CA LEU A 16 12.12 1.75 -9.13
C LEU A 16 11.22 2.90 -8.63
N PHE A 17 10.63 2.75 -7.44
CA PHE A 17 9.87 3.81 -6.80
C PHE A 17 10.74 5.04 -6.49
N GLY A 18 11.97 4.83 -6.03
CA GLY A 18 12.96 5.89 -5.81
C GLY A 18 13.36 6.59 -7.11
N ASP A 19 13.43 5.83 -8.21
CA ASP A 19 13.75 6.32 -9.55
C ASP A 19 12.57 7.05 -10.23
N GLY A 20 11.39 7.09 -9.58
CA GLY A 20 10.17 7.71 -10.11
C GLY A 20 9.41 6.83 -11.12
N GLN A 21 9.86 5.60 -11.36
CA GLN A 21 9.23 4.62 -12.24
C GLN A 21 8.11 3.88 -11.51
N TYR A 22 7.00 4.58 -11.23
CA TYR A 22 5.89 4.04 -10.43
C TYR A 22 5.15 2.88 -11.11
N GLU A 23 5.01 2.89 -12.43
CA GLU A 23 4.33 1.82 -13.17
C GLU A 23 5.12 0.50 -13.13
N GLU A 24 6.44 0.56 -13.34
CA GLU A 24 7.29 -0.62 -13.24
C GLU A 24 7.41 -1.11 -11.79
N ALA A 25 7.45 -0.19 -10.82
CA ALA A 25 7.42 -0.54 -9.41
C ALA A 25 6.17 -1.36 -9.05
N LEU A 26 4.98 -0.98 -9.57
CA LEU A 26 3.73 -1.74 -9.38
C LEU A 26 3.85 -3.18 -9.86
N VAL A 27 4.43 -3.40 -11.06
CA VAL A 27 4.63 -4.74 -11.62
C VAL A 27 5.56 -5.57 -10.73
N ARG A 28 6.63 -4.97 -10.19
CA ARG A 28 7.54 -5.68 -9.27
C ARG A 28 6.89 -6.04 -7.95
N TYR A 29 6.11 -5.13 -7.36
CA TYR A 29 5.35 -5.45 -6.15
C TYR A 29 4.27 -6.51 -6.39
N GLU A 30 3.67 -6.54 -7.58
CA GLU A 30 2.74 -7.60 -7.95
C GLU A 30 3.42 -8.96 -8.05
N ALA A 31 4.57 -9.03 -8.72
CA ALA A 31 5.38 -10.24 -8.76
C ALA A 31 5.76 -10.71 -7.35
N ALA A 32 6.14 -9.78 -6.46
CA ALA A 32 6.41 -10.09 -5.06
C ALA A 32 5.19 -10.73 -4.36
N LEU A 33 3.98 -10.23 -4.61
CA LEU A 33 2.74 -10.77 -4.04
C LEU A 33 2.36 -12.14 -4.61
N GLN A 34 2.62 -12.38 -5.91
CA GLN A 34 2.34 -13.68 -6.55
C GLN A 34 3.27 -14.78 -6.04
N VAL A 35 4.54 -14.44 -5.77
CA VAL A 35 5.54 -15.39 -5.27
C VAL A 35 5.44 -15.55 -3.74
N ALA A 36 4.93 -14.55 -3.03
CA ALA A 36 4.74 -14.61 -1.58
C ALA A 36 3.70 -15.70 -1.22
N PRO A 37 4.09 -16.77 -0.51
CA PRO A 37 3.15 -17.83 -0.13
C PRO A 37 2.11 -17.29 0.86
N GLU A 38 0.88 -17.79 0.87
CA GLU A 38 -0.16 -17.36 1.82
C GLU A 38 0.06 -17.97 3.21
N MET A 39 1.04 -17.45 3.94
CA MET A 39 1.53 -17.97 5.22
C MET A 39 1.73 -16.81 6.21
N PRO A 40 1.67 -17.04 7.53
CA PRO A 40 1.87 -16.00 8.54
C PRO A 40 3.19 -15.23 8.37
N SER A 41 4.27 -15.92 7.97
CA SER A 41 5.59 -15.33 7.75
C SER A 41 5.66 -14.39 6.53
N SER A 42 4.69 -14.43 5.61
CA SER A 42 4.66 -13.55 4.45
C SER A 42 3.74 -12.34 4.63
N VAL A 43 2.92 -12.32 5.70
CA VAL A 43 1.96 -11.24 5.99
C VAL A 43 2.66 -9.89 6.03
N GLU A 44 3.86 -9.82 6.61
CA GLU A 44 4.66 -8.60 6.63
C GLU A 44 5.05 -8.14 5.22
N ILE A 45 5.61 -9.02 4.39
CA ILE A 45 6.01 -8.70 3.02
C ILE A 45 4.78 -8.28 2.20
N ARG A 46 3.68 -9.02 2.29
CA ARG A 46 2.43 -8.74 1.57
C ARG A 46 1.83 -7.39 1.98
N SER A 47 1.77 -7.10 3.27
CA SER A 47 1.25 -5.82 3.77
C SER A 47 2.10 -4.63 3.30
N ILE A 48 3.44 -4.77 3.31
CA ILE A 48 4.36 -3.75 2.79
C ILE A 48 4.19 -3.58 1.28
N CYS A 49 4.12 -4.67 0.51
CA CYS A 49 3.90 -4.62 -0.94
C CYS A 49 2.61 -3.87 -1.29
N HIS A 50 1.49 -4.17 -0.62
CA HIS A 50 0.23 -3.45 -0.82
C HIS A 50 0.35 -1.96 -0.48
N ALA A 51 0.99 -1.60 0.64
CA ALA A 51 1.18 -0.19 1.00
C ALA A 51 2.12 0.57 0.04
N ASN A 52 3.10 -0.12 -0.55
CA ASN A 52 3.98 0.45 -1.57
C ASN A 52 3.27 0.59 -2.91
N ARG A 53 2.41 -0.36 -3.28
CA ARG A 53 1.52 -0.22 -4.45
C ARG A 53 0.60 0.98 -4.29
N ALA A 54 0.01 1.16 -3.10
CA ALA A 54 -0.88 2.29 -2.82
C ALA A 54 -0.19 3.65 -3.06
N ILE A 55 1.05 3.84 -2.60
CA ILE A 55 1.77 5.10 -2.88
C ILE A 55 2.13 5.25 -4.36
N CYS A 56 2.42 4.17 -5.09
CA CYS A 56 2.63 4.24 -6.53
C CYS A 56 1.37 4.75 -7.24
N PHE A 57 0.20 4.20 -6.91
CA PHE A 57 -1.07 4.65 -7.47
C PHE A 57 -1.38 6.11 -7.11
N PHE A 58 -1.12 6.50 -5.87
CA PHE A 58 -1.28 7.88 -5.42
C PHE A 58 -0.35 8.85 -6.19
N LYS A 59 0.89 8.45 -6.46
CA LYS A 59 1.87 9.26 -7.20
C LYS A 59 1.60 9.33 -8.69
N LEU A 60 0.96 8.32 -9.27
CA LEU A 60 0.62 8.31 -10.69
C LEU A 60 -0.44 9.34 -11.09
N ASN A 61 -1.05 10.06 -10.13
CA ASN A 61 -1.93 11.24 -10.31
C ASN A 61 -2.98 11.14 -11.45
N ASN A 62 -3.39 9.93 -11.80
CA ASN A 62 -4.29 9.62 -12.92
C ASN A 62 -5.72 9.27 -12.43
N GLY A 63 -6.17 9.86 -11.32
CA GLY A 63 -7.48 9.54 -10.74
C GLY A 63 -7.56 8.15 -10.07
N LYS A 64 -6.45 7.44 -9.92
CA LYS A 64 -6.35 6.11 -9.27
C LYS A 64 -6.38 6.17 -7.74
N ASN A 65 -7.10 7.14 -7.18
CA ASN A 65 -7.26 7.29 -5.75
C ASN A 65 -8.08 6.12 -5.17
N GLU A 66 -9.06 5.60 -5.93
CA GLU A 66 -9.82 4.41 -5.53
C GLU A 66 -8.93 3.16 -5.41
N ASP A 67 -8.01 2.97 -6.35
CA ASP A 67 -7.03 1.87 -6.29
C ASP A 67 -6.08 2.04 -5.10
N THR A 68 -5.71 3.29 -4.79
CA THR A 68 -4.94 3.61 -3.59
C THR A 68 -5.67 3.15 -2.32
N ILE A 69 -6.97 3.44 -2.21
CA ILE A 69 -7.80 3.01 -1.07
C ILE A 69 -7.91 1.49 -0.99
N LYS A 70 -8.14 0.83 -2.13
CA LYS A 70 -8.22 -0.64 -2.21
C LYS A 70 -6.93 -1.30 -1.73
N GLU A 71 -5.78 -0.83 -2.21
CA GLU A 71 -4.48 -1.38 -1.82
C GLU A 71 -4.13 -1.06 -0.36
N CYS A 72 -4.43 0.15 0.14
CA CYS A 72 -4.30 0.46 1.56
C CYS A 72 -5.19 -0.44 2.43
N THR A 73 -6.41 -0.73 1.99
CA THR A 73 -7.34 -1.60 2.74
C THR A 73 -6.79 -3.02 2.84
N LYS A 74 -6.30 -3.60 1.74
CA LYS A 74 -5.62 -4.91 1.77
C LYS A 74 -4.41 -4.94 2.70
N ALA A 75 -3.61 -3.85 2.70
CA ALA A 75 -2.48 -3.73 3.60
C ALA A 75 -2.91 -3.74 5.08
N LEU A 76 -4.07 -3.14 5.39
CA LEU A 76 -4.64 -3.07 6.74
C LEU A 76 -5.36 -4.34 7.17
N GLU A 77 -5.94 -5.10 6.24
CA GLU A 77 -6.47 -6.44 6.52
C GLU A 77 -5.36 -7.39 6.99
N LEU A 78 -4.17 -7.25 6.41
CA LEU A 78 -2.98 -8.01 6.79
C LEU A 78 -2.29 -7.44 8.04
N ASN A 79 -2.15 -6.13 8.13
CA ASN A 79 -1.55 -5.43 9.25
C ASN A 79 -2.40 -4.22 9.66
N PRO A 80 -3.34 -4.39 10.60
CA PRO A 80 -4.28 -3.32 10.98
C PRO A 80 -3.59 -2.11 11.61
N ASN A 81 -2.38 -2.29 12.16
CA ASN A 81 -1.59 -1.24 12.79
C ASN A 81 -0.64 -0.54 11.81
N TYR A 82 -0.80 -0.75 10.49
CA TYR A 82 0.09 -0.14 9.52
C TYR A 82 -0.24 1.35 9.30
N VAL A 83 0.31 2.20 10.18
CA VAL A 83 0.05 3.65 10.24
C VAL A 83 0.23 4.34 8.88
N LYS A 84 1.26 3.95 8.10
CA LYS A 84 1.51 4.53 6.77
C LYS A 84 0.38 4.23 5.77
N ALA A 85 -0.23 3.05 5.85
CA ALA A 85 -1.37 2.69 5.01
C ALA A 85 -2.65 3.42 5.45
N LEU A 86 -2.89 3.55 6.77
CA LEU A 86 -4.02 4.35 7.29
C LEU A 86 -3.95 5.80 6.83
N ARG A 87 -2.79 6.45 7.00
CA ARG A 87 -2.60 7.85 6.59
C ARG A 87 -2.86 8.05 5.10
N ARG A 88 -2.27 7.20 4.25
CA ARG A 88 -2.46 7.28 2.79
C ARG A 88 -3.88 7.01 2.36
N ARG A 89 -4.59 6.10 3.05
CA ARG A 89 -6.01 5.89 2.79
C ARG A 89 -6.81 7.15 3.07
N GLY A 90 -6.54 7.82 4.20
CA GLY A 90 -7.12 9.13 4.52
C GLY A 90 -6.86 10.16 3.43
N GLU A 91 -5.59 10.36 3.06
CA GLU A 91 -5.19 11.30 2.00
C GLU A 91 -5.88 10.99 0.65
N ALA A 92 -6.04 9.71 0.30
CA ALA A 92 -6.71 9.29 -0.93
C ALA A 92 -8.22 9.55 -0.90
N HIS A 93 -8.89 9.37 0.25
CA HIS A 93 -10.30 9.73 0.41
C HIS A 93 -10.50 11.25 0.36
N GLU A 94 -9.61 12.04 0.98
CA GLU A 94 -9.63 13.50 0.89
C GLU A 94 -9.49 13.96 -0.57
N LYS A 95 -8.62 13.32 -1.36
CA LYS A 95 -8.42 13.63 -2.78
C LYS A 95 -9.57 13.21 -3.69
N LEU A 96 -10.44 12.30 -3.26
CA LEU A 96 -11.63 11.89 -4.01
C LEU A 96 -12.84 12.78 -3.76
N GLU A 97 -12.72 13.83 -2.94
CA GLU A 97 -13.84 14.69 -2.51
C GLU A 97 -14.99 13.90 -1.83
N HIS A 98 -14.75 12.64 -1.49
CA HIS A 98 -15.61 11.79 -0.66
C HIS A 98 -15.35 12.12 0.82
N PHE A 99 -15.71 13.34 1.23
CA PHE A 99 -15.47 13.84 2.58
C PHE A 99 -16.06 12.92 3.68
N GLU A 100 -17.20 12.26 3.42
CA GLU A 100 -17.84 11.35 4.39
C GLU A 100 -17.02 10.08 4.68
N GLU A 101 -16.40 9.47 3.66
CA GLU A 101 -15.57 8.28 3.86
C GLU A 101 -14.18 8.60 4.44
N ALA A 102 -13.63 9.78 4.10
CA ALA A 102 -12.37 10.27 4.69
C ALA A 102 -12.48 10.42 6.22
N ILE A 103 -13.62 10.94 6.70
CA ILE A 103 -13.88 11.11 8.14
C ILE A 103 -13.99 9.75 8.83
N ALA A 104 -14.68 8.78 8.22
CA ALA A 104 -14.81 7.43 8.77
C ALA A 104 -13.46 6.69 8.83
N ALA A 105 -12.59 6.87 7.83
CA ALA A 105 -11.24 6.30 7.81
C ALA A 105 -10.31 6.92 8.86
N THR A 106 -10.44 8.24 9.10
CA THR A 106 -9.64 8.99 10.07
C THR A 106 -10.09 8.74 11.52
N CYS A 107 -11.38 8.49 11.76
CA CYS A 107 -11.92 8.14 13.08
C CYS A 107 -11.39 6.79 13.62
N ARG A 108 -10.91 5.90 12.75
CA ARG A 108 -10.22 4.65 13.15
C ARG A 108 -8.73 4.82 13.47
N LEU A 109 -8.13 5.98 13.17
CA LEU A 109 -6.81 6.29 13.71
C LEU A 109 -6.99 6.56 15.20
N PRO A 110 -6.34 5.79 16.10
CA PRO A 110 -6.33 6.16 17.51
C PRO A 110 -5.76 7.57 17.58
N SER A 111 -6.58 8.49 18.08
CA SER A 111 -6.32 9.92 18.28
C SER A 111 -4.83 10.19 18.44
N LEU A 112 -4.19 10.67 17.37
CA LEU A 112 -2.85 11.24 17.48
C LEU A 112 -3.04 12.59 18.17
N SER A 113 -2.92 12.57 19.50
CA SER A 113 -2.91 13.78 20.31
C SER A 113 -1.82 14.72 19.80
N ILE A 114 -2.25 15.94 19.53
CA ILE A 114 -1.44 17.12 19.19
C ILE A 114 -0.37 17.35 20.26
#